data_AF-A0A078AN33-F1
#
_entry.id   AF-A0A078AN33-F1
#
_cell.length_a   1.000
_cell.length_b   1.000
_cell.length_c   1.000
_cell.angle_alpha   90.00
_cell.angle_beta   90.00
_cell.angle_gamma   90.00
#
_symmetry.space_group_name_H-M   'P 1'
#
loop_
_entity.id
_entity.type
_entity.pdbx_description
1 polymer ?
#
loop_
_entity_poly.entity_id
_entity_poly.type
_entity_poly.pdbx_seq_one_letter_code
_entity_poly.pdbx_strand_id
1 'polypeptide(L)'
;MGIQQQLKITLFSTFLLLSVVYGQTIYGPMNSQVFSPMYSAEWQTINELDGALKLQVSLTIQALPYDTWSDQNQDGVWLGIGFGSQVMVGSDIVMCEFKFSGTAAADKFICSDRKASAYSIPPKDTTENVVYVNTQKNFDPVTKTCTLIATFKRNLYTDDQNDQDFKLRDGDTVDALWAWGYIQSNNPQGHGSSDLKRDGFRMRLFSISEATMFGMSCLFSIIAMFAAMILI
;
A
#
# COMPACT_ATOMS: atom_id res chain seq x y z
N MET A 1 59.93 26.67 48.78
CA MET A 1 58.83 27.45 48.15
C MET A 1 58.19 26.55 47.11
N GLY A 2 57.03 25.99 47.43
CA GLY A 2 56.33 24.99 46.61
C GLY A 2 55.38 25.65 45.62
N ILE A 3 55.43 25.22 44.36
CA ILE A 3 54.46 25.56 43.34
C ILE A 3 53.51 24.36 43.22
N GLN A 4 52.31 24.50 43.79
CA GLN A 4 51.21 23.56 43.62
C GLN A 4 50.64 23.71 42.20
N GLN A 5 50.97 22.77 41.31
CA GLN A 5 50.29 22.61 40.03
C GLN A 5 48.94 21.95 40.29
N GLN A 6 47.86 22.75 40.26
CA GLN A 6 46.50 22.21 40.26
C GLN A 6 46.22 21.56 38.91
N LEU A 7 46.13 20.23 38.92
CA LEU A 7 45.62 19.42 37.83
C LEU A 7 44.10 19.64 37.74
N LYS A 8 43.64 20.48 36.81
CA LYS A 8 42.20 20.59 36.48
C LYS A 8 41.78 19.34 35.73
N ILE A 9 41.15 18.41 36.44
CA ILE A 9 40.46 17.26 35.85
C ILE A 9 39.11 17.79 35.34
N THR A 10 39.04 18.07 34.03
CA THR A 10 37.78 18.35 33.35
C THR A 10 37.03 17.03 33.19
N LEU A 11 36.02 16.78 34.02
CA LEU A 11 35.06 15.68 33.81
C LEU A 11 34.31 15.95 32.49
N PHE A 12 34.66 15.23 31.44
CA PHE A 12 33.77 15.05 30.29
C PHE A 12 32.65 14.10 30.73
N SER A 13 31.52 14.65 31.18
CA SER A 13 30.27 13.90 31.28
C SER A 13 29.88 13.44 29.88
N THR A 14 30.18 12.20 29.55
CA THR A 14 29.58 11.51 28.40
C THR A 14 28.11 11.28 28.76
N PHE A 15 27.27 12.21 28.32
CA PHE A 15 25.82 11.98 28.29
C PHE A 15 25.58 10.85 27.29
N LEU A 16 25.44 9.63 27.82
CA LEU A 16 24.88 8.51 27.09
C LEU A 16 23.41 8.86 26.85
N LEU A 17 23.13 9.58 25.77
CA LEU A 17 21.78 9.76 25.25
C LEU A 17 21.32 8.36 24.82
N LEU A 18 20.67 7.66 25.74
CA LEU A 18 19.82 6.52 25.44
C LEU A 18 18.65 7.11 24.64
N SER A 19 18.85 7.32 23.34
CA SER A 19 17.77 7.62 22.43
C SER A 19 16.86 6.41 22.46
N VAL A 20 15.74 6.54 23.16
CA VAL A 20 14.58 5.69 22.94
C VAL A 20 14.18 5.94 21.49
N VAL A 21 14.69 5.11 20.59
CA VAL A 21 14.20 5.04 19.21
C VAL A 21 12.81 4.47 19.34
N TYR A 22 11.82 5.35 19.53
CA TYR A 22 10.44 5.00 19.25
C TYR A 22 10.46 4.48 17.82
N GLY A 23 10.06 3.21 17.62
CA GLY A 23 9.94 2.65 16.30
C GLY A 23 9.18 3.64 15.43
N GLN A 24 9.74 3.97 14.27
CA GLN A 24 9.07 4.79 13.28
C GLN A 24 8.59 3.84 12.19
N THR A 25 7.40 4.06 11.66
CA THR A 25 7.01 3.39 10.41
C THR A 25 7.93 3.90 9.31
N ILE A 26 8.60 2.97 8.64
CA ILE A 26 9.52 3.29 7.54
C ILE A 26 8.77 3.05 6.23
N TYR A 27 8.79 4.05 5.36
CA TYR A 27 8.16 3.99 4.05
C TYR A 27 9.25 3.85 2.99
N GLY A 28 9.11 2.83 2.14
CA GLY A 28 9.87 2.74 0.91
C GLY A 28 9.41 3.80 -0.12
N PRO A 29 10.14 3.98 -1.22
CA PRO A 29 9.71 4.84 -2.32
C PRO A 29 8.33 4.42 -2.86
N MET A 30 7.50 5.41 -3.17
CA MET A 30 6.21 5.21 -3.82
C MET A 30 6.40 4.94 -5.32
N ASN A 31 5.82 3.85 -5.80
CA ASN A 31 5.59 3.61 -7.21
C ASN A 31 4.18 4.07 -7.58
N SER A 32 4.00 4.48 -8.83
CA SER A 32 2.70 4.82 -9.39
C SER A 32 2.63 4.35 -10.84
N GLN A 33 1.47 3.82 -11.24
CA GLN A 33 1.19 3.44 -12.61
C GLN A 33 -0.25 3.81 -12.98
N VAL A 34 -0.37 4.52 -14.11
CA VAL A 34 -1.65 4.76 -14.77
C VAL A 34 -1.85 3.67 -15.82
N PHE A 35 -2.88 2.85 -15.65
CA PHE A 35 -3.14 1.72 -16.54
C PHE A 35 -4.16 2.04 -17.63
N SER A 36 -5.13 2.89 -17.28
CA SER A 36 -6.09 3.44 -18.23
C SER A 36 -6.42 4.88 -17.84
N PRO A 37 -7.12 5.66 -18.68
CA PRO A 37 -7.55 7.01 -18.33
C PRO A 37 -8.37 7.09 -17.03
N MET A 38 -9.03 5.99 -16.65
CA MET A 38 -9.85 5.92 -15.45
C MET A 38 -9.15 5.23 -14.28
N TYR A 39 -8.18 4.35 -14.50
CA TYR A 39 -7.68 3.44 -13.47
C TYR A 39 -6.16 3.55 -13.28
N SER A 40 -5.73 3.72 -12.03
CA SER A 40 -4.33 3.76 -11.62
C SER A 40 -4.12 3.05 -10.29
N ALA A 41 -2.87 2.69 -10.01
CA ALA A 41 -2.46 2.24 -8.69
C ALA A 41 -1.18 2.93 -8.24
N GLU A 42 -1.07 3.13 -6.94
CA GLU A 42 0.15 3.51 -6.25
C GLU A 42 0.50 2.45 -5.23
N TRP A 43 1.77 2.15 -5.05
CA TRP A 43 2.20 1.16 -4.08
C TRP A 43 3.59 1.42 -3.52
N GLN A 44 3.78 0.98 -2.28
CA GLN A 44 5.06 1.07 -1.58
C GLN A 44 5.17 -0.04 -0.54
N THR A 45 6.41 -0.48 -0.31
CA THR A 45 6.71 -1.32 0.85
C THR A 45 6.75 -0.45 2.10
N ILE A 46 6.18 -0.92 3.20
CA ILE A 46 6.26 -0.27 4.52
C ILE A 46 6.76 -1.26 5.57
N ASN A 47 7.53 -0.77 6.54
CA ASN A 47 7.90 -1.51 7.75
C ASN A 47 7.21 -0.83 8.92
N GLU A 48 6.20 -1.49 9.47
CA GLU A 48 5.46 -0.96 10.62
C GLU A 48 6.16 -1.32 11.94
N LEU A 49 5.63 -0.80 13.04
CA LEU A 49 6.23 -0.92 14.37
C LEU A 49 6.33 -2.37 14.88
N ASP A 50 5.54 -3.27 14.29
CA ASP A 50 5.58 -4.70 14.57
C ASP A 50 6.78 -5.41 13.90
N GLY A 51 7.57 -4.68 13.10
CA GLY A 51 8.69 -5.21 12.34
C GLY A 51 8.27 -6.01 11.11
N ALA A 52 6.96 -6.09 10.83
CA ALA A 52 6.44 -6.79 9.67
C ALA A 52 6.50 -5.90 8.43
N LEU A 53 7.09 -6.44 7.36
CA LEU A 53 7.07 -5.80 6.06
C LEU A 53 5.70 -5.99 5.41
N LYS A 54 5.11 -4.89 4.98
CA LYS A 54 3.79 -4.84 4.34
C LYS A 54 3.89 -4.15 3.00
N LEU A 55 3.02 -4.54 2.09
CA LEU A 55 2.70 -3.80 0.89
C LEU A 55 1.51 -2.88 1.22
N GLN A 56 1.66 -1.58 0.98
CA GLN A 56 0.54 -0.64 0.93
C GLN A 56 0.22 -0.37 -0.55
N VAL A 57 -1.05 -0.51 -0.93
CA VAL A 57 -1.53 -0.23 -2.28
C VAL A 57 -2.71 0.73 -2.21
N SER A 58 -2.73 1.74 -3.07
CA SER A 58 -3.89 2.60 -3.33
C SER A 58 -4.37 2.38 -4.75
N LEU A 59 -5.58 1.84 -4.90
CA LEU A 59 -6.25 1.68 -6.19
C LEU A 59 -7.17 2.87 -6.42
N THR A 60 -7.04 3.55 -7.54
CA THR A 60 -7.85 4.72 -7.90
C THR A 60 -8.66 4.43 -9.15
N ILE A 61 -9.95 4.74 -9.09
CA ILE A 61 -10.78 4.89 -10.29
C ILE A 61 -11.38 6.29 -10.34
N GLN A 62 -11.24 6.99 -11.46
CA GLN A 62 -11.68 8.37 -11.66
C GLN A 62 -12.66 8.51 -12.83
N ALA A 63 -13.39 9.62 -12.84
CA ALA A 63 -14.40 9.93 -13.86
C ALA A 63 -15.45 8.82 -14.07
N LEU A 64 -15.78 8.08 -13.00
CA LEU A 64 -16.69 6.96 -13.05
C LEU A 64 -18.15 7.44 -13.05
N PRO A 65 -18.95 7.18 -14.08
CA PRO A 65 -20.36 7.57 -14.09
C PRO A 65 -21.14 6.77 -13.04
N TYR A 66 -22.01 7.47 -12.29
CA TYR A 66 -22.90 6.88 -11.28
C TYR A 66 -24.37 7.25 -11.47
N ASP A 67 -24.72 7.91 -12.57
CA ASP A 67 -26.07 8.38 -12.91
C ASP A 67 -27.13 7.28 -12.98
N THR A 68 -26.70 6.04 -13.26
CA THR A 68 -27.56 4.86 -13.39
C THR A 68 -27.55 3.94 -12.17
N TRP A 69 -26.79 4.26 -11.13
CA TRP A 69 -26.66 3.41 -9.95
C TRP A 69 -27.87 3.55 -9.03
N SER A 70 -28.42 2.42 -8.59
CA SER A 70 -29.43 2.40 -7.52
C SER A 70 -28.84 2.86 -6.19
N ASP A 71 -29.66 3.54 -5.40
CA ASP A 71 -29.35 4.03 -4.05
C ASP A 71 -29.51 2.97 -2.95
N GLN A 72 -29.58 1.68 -3.33
CA GLN A 72 -29.93 0.58 -2.41
C GLN A 72 -28.74 -0.33 -2.07
N ASN A 73 -27.49 0.13 -2.22
CA ASN A 73 -26.29 -0.69 -2.05
C ASN A 73 -26.22 -1.91 -2.98
N GLN A 74 -26.86 -1.84 -4.14
CA GLN A 74 -26.88 -2.93 -5.11
C GLN A 74 -25.94 -2.68 -6.29
N ASP A 75 -25.69 -1.42 -6.64
CA ASP A 75 -24.82 -1.07 -7.76
C ASP A 75 -23.54 -0.40 -7.28
N GLY A 76 -22.53 -0.40 -8.14
CA GLY A 76 -21.26 0.25 -7.87
C GLY A 76 -20.14 -0.29 -8.73
N VAL A 77 -18.97 -0.44 -8.15
CA VAL A 77 -17.75 -0.84 -8.86
C VAL A 77 -16.87 -1.72 -8.00
N TRP A 78 -16.09 -2.58 -8.62
CA TRP A 78 -15.00 -3.29 -7.97
C TRP A 78 -13.67 -2.94 -8.64
N LEU A 79 -12.62 -2.83 -7.83
CA LEU A 79 -11.24 -2.60 -8.22
C LEU A 79 -10.43 -3.81 -7.76
N GLY A 80 -9.54 -4.33 -8.59
CA GLY A 80 -8.73 -5.51 -8.26
C GLY A 80 -7.28 -5.35 -8.67
N ILE A 81 -6.39 -5.87 -7.85
CA ILE A 81 -4.98 -6.07 -8.16
C ILE A 81 -4.59 -7.49 -7.77
N GLY A 82 -3.86 -8.17 -8.64
CA GLY A 82 -3.41 -9.54 -8.44
C GLY A 82 -1.89 -9.64 -8.49
N PHE A 83 -1.35 -10.64 -7.81
CA PHE A 83 0.08 -10.89 -7.67
C PHE A 83 0.43 -12.32 -8.09
N GLY A 84 1.68 -12.51 -8.50
CA GLY A 84 2.29 -13.80 -8.84
C GLY A 84 2.07 -14.29 -10.27
N SER A 85 1.21 -13.63 -11.04
CA SER A 85 0.92 -13.97 -12.42
C SER A 85 0.40 -12.74 -13.17
N GLN A 86 0.60 -12.72 -14.49
CA GLN A 86 0.04 -11.71 -15.40
C GLN A 86 -1.34 -12.10 -15.94
N VAL A 87 -1.85 -13.28 -15.56
CA VAL A 87 -3.19 -13.76 -15.91
C VAL A 87 -3.95 -14.11 -14.65
N MET A 88 -5.28 -13.94 -14.68
CA MET A 88 -6.16 -14.12 -13.52
C MET A 88 -6.00 -15.48 -12.84
N VAL A 89 -5.98 -16.57 -13.61
CA VAL A 89 -5.86 -17.92 -13.04
C VAL A 89 -4.48 -18.11 -12.44
N GLY A 90 -4.45 -18.53 -11.17
CA GLY A 90 -3.23 -18.69 -10.38
C GLY A 90 -2.78 -17.42 -9.66
N SER A 91 -3.47 -16.28 -9.85
CA SER A 91 -3.18 -15.07 -9.11
C SER A 91 -3.81 -15.06 -7.73
N ASP A 92 -3.07 -14.44 -6.84
CA ASP A 92 -3.49 -14.02 -5.52
C ASP A 92 -3.96 -12.56 -5.60
N ILE A 93 -5.23 -12.29 -5.27
CA ILE A 93 -5.96 -11.09 -5.68
C ILE A 93 -6.56 -10.38 -4.47
N VAL A 94 -6.25 -9.09 -4.34
CA VAL A 94 -7.03 -8.20 -3.49
C VAL A 94 -8.10 -7.52 -4.35
N MET A 95 -9.37 -7.73 -3.98
CA MET A 95 -10.52 -7.14 -4.64
C MET A 95 -11.28 -6.23 -3.69
N CYS A 96 -11.41 -4.96 -4.06
CA CYS A 96 -12.11 -3.92 -3.32
C CYS A 96 -13.41 -3.54 -4.02
N GLU A 97 -14.54 -3.79 -3.34
CA GLU A 97 -15.89 -3.51 -3.80
C GLU A 97 -16.42 -2.21 -3.18
N PHE A 98 -16.90 -1.30 -4.01
CA PHE A 98 -17.68 -0.13 -3.62
C PHE A 98 -19.14 -0.32 -4.03
N LYS A 99 -20.07 -0.16 -3.09
CA LYS A 99 -21.52 -0.21 -3.33
C LYS A 99 -22.14 1.12 -2.94
N PHE A 100 -22.87 1.70 -3.90
CA PHE A 100 -23.48 3.01 -3.80
C PHE A 100 -24.84 2.94 -3.10
N SER A 101 -25.09 3.89 -2.22
CA SER A 101 -26.30 3.99 -1.39
C SER A 101 -27.01 5.33 -1.54
N GLY A 102 -26.53 6.22 -2.42
CA GLY A 102 -27.01 7.60 -2.50
C GLY A 102 -26.51 8.52 -1.37
N THR A 103 -25.89 7.98 -0.31
CA THR A 103 -25.38 8.78 0.82
C THR A 103 -23.99 8.33 1.27
N ALA A 104 -23.08 9.28 1.48
CA ALA A 104 -21.69 8.98 1.82
C ALA A 104 -21.52 8.08 3.07
N ALA A 105 -22.44 8.20 4.04
CA ALA A 105 -22.42 7.46 5.29
C ALA A 105 -22.91 6.00 5.16
N ALA A 106 -23.77 5.68 4.19
CA ALA A 106 -24.31 4.33 4.00
C ALA A 106 -23.61 3.55 2.87
N ASP A 107 -22.80 4.23 2.06
CA ASP A 107 -21.98 3.66 1.01
C ASP A 107 -20.98 2.65 1.58
N LYS A 108 -20.99 1.42 1.06
CA LYS A 108 -20.12 0.34 1.53
C LYS A 108 -18.86 0.25 0.69
N PHE A 109 -17.72 0.08 1.35
CA PHE A 109 -16.45 -0.16 0.68
C PHE A 109 -15.72 -1.27 1.44
N ILE A 110 -15.44 -2.39 0.76
CA ILE A 110 -14.86 -3.59 1.37
C ILE A 110 -13.77 -4.12 0.46
N CYS A 111 -12.56 -4.30 1.00
CA CYS A 111 -11.52 -5.10 0.34
C CYS A 111 -11.51 -6.51 0.93
N SER A 112 -11.19 -7.48 0.09
CA SER A 112 -11.07 -8.88 0.47
C SER A 112 -9.91 -9.53 -0.26
N ASP A 113 -9.20 -10.40 0.43
CA ASP A 113 -8.21 -11.30 -0.16
C ASP A 113 -8.91 -12.48 -0.85
N ARG A 114 -8.42 -12.86 -2.03
CA ARG A 114 -9.08 -13.83 -2.90
C ARG A 114 -8.07 -14.62 -3.72
N LYS A 115 -8.39 -15.89 -3.99
CA LYS A 115 -7.59 -16.74 -4.87
C LYS A 115 -8.34 -17.08 -6.15
N ALA A 116 -7.73 -16.80 -7.30
CA ALA A 116 -8.32 -17.15 -8.59
C ALA A 116 -7.83 -18.51 -9.07
N SER A 117 -8.70 -19.52 -9.04
CA SER A 117 -8.43 -20.86 -9.62
C SER A 117 -9.04 -21.05 -11.01
N ALA A 118 -9.90 -20.13 -11.46
CA ALA A 118 -10.60 -20.18 -12.73
C ALA A 118 -10.95 -18.75 -13.20
N TYR A 119 -11.43 -18.62 -14.45
CA TYR A 119 -11.92 -17.35 -15.03
C TYR A 119 -13.34 -17.01 -14.57
N SER A 120 -13.58 -17.07 -13.27
CA SER A 120 -14.83 -16.70 -12.59
C SER A 120 -14.54 -15.77 -11.44
N ILE A 121 -15.57 -15.15 -10.83
CA ILE A 121 -15.40 -14.34 -9.61
C ILE A 121 -14.57 -15.16 -8.60
N PRO A 122 -13.38 -14.68 -8.19
CA PRO A 122 -12.54 -15.42 -7.27
C PRO A 122 -13.26 -15.59 -5.92
N PRO A 123 -13.28 -16.81 -5.35
CA PRO A 123 -13.73 -16.99 -3.97
C PRO A 123 -12.81 -16.20 -3.02
N LYS A 124 -13.38 -15.78 -1.89
CA LYS A 124 -12.59 -15.22 -0.79
C LYS A 124 -11.65 -16.28 -0.24
N ASP A 125 -10.45 -15.87 0.12
CA ASP A 125 -9.56 -16.73 0.88
C ASP A 125 -10.15 -16.99 2.28
N THR A 126 -9.87 -18.17 2.81
CA THR A 126 -10.13 -18.50 4.22
C THR A 126 -9.23 -17.73 5.18
N THR A 127 -8.04 -17.34 4.72
CA THR A 127 -7.07 -16.54 5.48
C THR A 127 -7.04 -15.14 4.89
N GLU A 128 -7.55 -14.14 5.62
CA GLU A 128 -7.58 -12.75 5.14
C GLU A 128 -6.26 -12.05 5.51
N ASN A 129 -5.45 -11.73 4.50
CA ASN A 129 -4.16 -11.08 4.70
C ASN A 129 -4.21 -9.55 4.55
N VAL A 130 -5.36 -8.99 4.17
CA VAL A 130 -5.57 -7.53 4.20
C VAL A 130 -5.79 -7.08 5.64
N VAL A 131 -4.80 -6.38 6.19
CA VAL A 131 -4.78 -5.95 7.60
C VAL A 131 -5.31 -4.53 7.80
N TYR A 132 -5.50 -3.77 6.73
CA TYR A 132 -5.98 -2.39 6.78
C TYR A 132 -6.70 -2.04 5.50
N VAL A 133 -7.78 -1.26 5.62
CA VAL A 133 -8.51 -0.66 4.50
C VAL A 133 -8.90 0.77 4.87
N ASN A 134 -8.61 1.71 3.96
CA ASN A 134 -9.07 3.09 4.02
C ASN A 134 -9.57 3.52 2.64
N THR A 135 -10.61 4.34 2.61
CA THR A 135 -11.31 4.63 1.36
C THR A 135 -11.69 6.09 1.26
N GLN A 136 -11.52 6.66 0.08
CA GLN A 136 -11.92 8.02 -0.23
C GLN A 136 -12.91 8.03 -1.38
N LYS A 137 -13.86 8.95 -1.31
CA LYS A 137 -14.97 9.07 -2.27
C LYS A 137 -15.13 10.55 -2.58
N ASN A 138 -15.12 10.92 -3.85
CA ASN A 138 -15.38 12.28 -4.30
C ASN A 138 -16.42 12.24 -5.42
N PHE A 139 -17.61 12.79 -5.17
CA PHE A 139 -18.72 12.82 -6.12
C PHE A 139 -18.87 14.20 -6.72
N ASP A 140 -18.95 14.27 -8.04
CA ASP A 140 -19.35 15.47 -8.77
C ASP A 140 -20.86 15.37 -9.11
N PRO A 141 -21.72 16.20 -8.50
CA PRO A 141 -23.16 16.19 -8.76
C PRO A 141 -23.54 16.82 -10.10
N VAL A 142 -22.65 17.59 -10.73
CA VAL A 142 -22.88 18.28 -12.01
C VAL A 142 -22.62 17.33 -13.17
N THR A 143 -21.43 16.72 -13.21
CA THR A 143 -21.06 15.76 -14.28
C THR A 143 -21.60 14.35 -14.04
N LYS A 144 -22.15 14.08 -12.84
CA LYS A 144 -22.57 12.74 -12.40
C LYS A 144 -21.45 11.70 -12.49
N THR A 145 -20.23 12.13 -12.16
CA THR A 145 -19.06 11.26 -12.07
C THR A 145 -18.48 11.23 -10.65
N CYS A 146 -17.76 10.17 -10.32
CA CYS A 146 -17.05 10.08 -9.05
C CYS A 146 -15.61 9.58 -9.22
N THR A 147 -14.79 9.93 -8.23
CA THR A 147 -13.46 9.36 -8.00
C THR A 147 -13.50 8.56 -6.70
N LEU A 148 -13.00 7.33 -6.76
CA LEU A 148 -12.92 6.41 -5.64
C LEU A 148 -11.47 5.96 -5.47
N ILE A 149 -11.00 5.96 -4.21
CA ILE A 149 -9.67 5.49 -3.85
C ILE A 149 -9.83 4.42 -2.77
N ALA A 150 -9.27 3.24 -3.00
CA ALA A 150 -9.16 2.16 -2.01
C ALA A 150 -7.70 1.95 -1.64
N THR A 151 -7.33 2.32 -0.43
CA THR A 151 -6.00 2.05 0.13
C THR A 151 -6.07 0.84 1.06
N PHE A 152 -5.26 -0.18 0.80
CA PHE A 152 -5.15 -1.33 1.69
C PHE A 152 -3.71 -1.64 2.04
N LYS A 153 -3.51 -2.41 3.12
CA LYS A 153 -2.22 -2.98 3.49
C LYS A 153 -2.33 -4.48 3.60
N ARG A 154 -1.29 -5.18 3.13
CA ARG A 154 -1.16 -6.63 3.20
C ARG A 154 0.27 -6.99 3.61
N ASN A 155 0.45 -8.03 4.40
CA ASN A 155 1.80 -8.52 4.72
C ASN A 155 2.51 -9.01 3.45
N LEU A 156 3.79 -8.68 3.26
CA LEU A 156 4.56 -9.20 2.12
C LEU A 156 4.67 -10.72 2.18
N TYR A 157 4.88 -11.22 3.39
CA TYR A 157 5.00 -12.63 3.69
C TYR A 157 3.82 -13.05 4.56
N THR A 158 3.12 -14.08 4.13
CA THR A 158 2.02 -14.69 4.87
C THR A 158 2.46 -16.10 5.25
N ASP A 159 2.07 -16.54 6.46
CA ASP A 159 2.32 -17.90 6.94
C ASP A 159 1.18 -18.86 6.53
N ASP A 160 0.46 -18.57 5.44
CA ASP A 160 -0.60 -19.45 4.98
C ASP A 160 -0.01 -20.80 4.54
N GLN A 161 -0.26 -21.82 5.37
CA GLN A 161 0.33 -23.15 5.24
C GLN A 161 -0.14 -23.90 3.99
N ASN A 162 -1.16 -23.38 3.30
CA ASN A 162 -1.72 -23.98 2.09
C ASN A 162 -1.15 -23.38 0.80
N ASP A 163 -0.12 -22.51 0.88
CA ASP A 163 0.49 -21.79 -0.25
C ASP A 163 -0.59 -21.15 -1.16
N GLN A 164 -1.65 -20.58 -0.56
CA GLN A 164 -2.66 -19.86 -1.35
C GLN A 164 -2.20 -18.48 -1.74
N ASP A 165 -1.36 -17.90 -0.91
CA ASP A 165 -0.81 -16.57 -1.09
C ASP A 165 0.47 -16.57 -1.92
N PHE A 166 0.59 -15.55 -2.76
CA PHE A 166 1.84 -15.26 -3.41
C PHE A 166 2.79 -14.57 -2.43
N LYS A 167 3.96 -15.19 -2.21
CA LYS A 167 4.99 -14.66 -1.31
C LYS A 167 5.70 -13.49 -1.97
N LEU A 168 5.31 -12.27 -1.60
CA LEU A 168 6.01 -11.05 -1.99
C LEU A 168 7.30 -10.93 -1.17
N ARG A 169 8.38 -10.43 -1.79
CA ARG A 169 9.64 -10.16 -1.08
C ARG A 169 10.06 -8.73 -1.28
N ASP A 170 10.68 -8.19 -0.24
CA ASP A 170 11.27 -6.86 -0.26
C ASP A 170 12.33 -6.78 -1.36
N GLY A 171 12.28 -5.72 -2.17
CA GLY A 171 13.24 -5.57 -3.25
C GLY A 171 13.04 -6.50 -4.46
N ASP A 172 11.89 -7.18 -4.62
CA ASP A 172 11.60 -8.00 -5.80
C ASP A 172 10.90 -7.22 -6.93
N THR A 173 10.87 -7.82 -8.13
CA THR A 173 9.94 -7.41 -9.20
C THR A 173 9.04 -8.59 -9.50
N VAL A 174 7.74 -8.40 -9.33
CA VAL A 174 6.75 -9.48 -9.41
C VAL A 174 5.85 -9.29 -10.63
N ASP A 175 5.36 -10.40 -11.16
CA ASP A 175 4.24 -10.36 -12.10
C ASP A 175 2.97 -9.99 -11.33
N ALA A 176 2.26 -9.01 -11.88
CA ALA A 176 1.02 -8.53 -11.32
C ALA A 176 -0.01 -8.35 -12.43
N LEU A 177 -1.26 -8.20 -12.02
CA LEU A 177 -2.36 -7.83 -12.90
C LEU A 177 -3.25 -6.81 -12.21
N TRP A 178 -4.02 -6.09 -12.99
CA TRP A 178 -5.07 -5.21 -12.49
C TRP A 178 -6.35 -5.48 -13.25
N ALA A 179 -7.48 -5.19 -12.61
CA ALA A 179 -8.75 -5.14 -13.29
C ALA A 179 -9.77 -4.27 -12.55
N TRP A 180 -10.81 -3.83 -13.24
CA TRP A 180 -11.99 -3.25 -12.60
C TRP A 180 -13.25 -3.57 -13.39
N GLY A 181 -14.40 -3.50 -12.71
CA GLY A 181 -15.69 -3.76 -13.33
C GLY A 181 -16.85 -3.24 -12.51
N TYR A 182 -18.04 -3.24 -13.10
CA TYR A 182 -19.24 -2.77 -12.40
C TYR A 182 -19.79 -3.84 -11.46
N ILE A 183 -20.49 -3.39 -10.43
CA ILE A 183 -21.39 -4.22 -9.64
C ILE A 183 -22.81 -3.82 -10.04
N GLN A 184 -23.64 -4.81 -10.36
CA GLN A 184 -25.04 -4.61 -10.76
C GLN A 184 -25.91 -5.59 -10.00
N SER A 185 -26.98 -5.10 -9.35
CA SER A 185 -27.90 -5.93 -8.58
C SER A 185 -27.18 -6.84 -7.57
N ASN A 186 -26.20 -6.27 -6.86
CA ASN A 186 -25.33 -6.90 -5.87
C ASN A 186 -24.39 -7.99 -6.43
N ASN A 187 -24.23 -8.07 -7.76
CA ASN A 187 -23.38 -9.04 -8.42
C ASN A 187 -22.21 -8.35 -9.14
N PRO A 188 -20.95 -8.63 -8.78
CA PRO A 188 -19.79 -8.19 -9.54
C PRO A 188 -19.82 -8.74 -10.97
N GLN A 189 -19.86 -7.84 -11.95
CA GLN A 189 -19.81 -8.20 -13.35
C GLN A 189 -18.36 -8.43 -13.79
N GLY A 190 -18.14 -9.29 -14.79
CA GLY A 190 -16.82 -9.47 -15.37
C GLY A 190 -16.26 -8.14 -15.93
N HIS A 191 -14.95 -7.95 -15.84
CA HIS A 191 -14.24 -6.76 -16.35
C HIS A 191 -14.33 -6.60 -17.89
N GLY A 192 -14.94 -7.55 -18.61
CA GLY A 192 -15.01 -7.57 -20.07
C GLY A 192 -13.69 -8.00 -20.72
N SER A 193 -13.56 -7.78 -22.03
CA SER A 193 -12.39 -8.16 -22.83
C SER A 193 -11.46 -7.00 -23.21
N SER A 194 -11.76 -5.76 -22.80
CA SER A 194 -10.94 -4.58 -23.10
C SER A 194 -9.71 -4.42 -22.20
N ASP A 195 -8.58 -4.02 -22.79
CA ASP A 195 -7.34 -3.71 -22.08
C ASP A 195 -7.43 -2.39 -21.27
N LEU A 196 -8.52 -1.62 -21.44
CA LEU A 196 -8.83 -0.48 -20.60
C LEU A 196 -9.40 -0.87 -19.22
N LYS A 197 -9.71 -2.15 -19.03
CA LYS A 197 -10.32 -2.68 -17.80
C LYS A 197 -9.53 -3.80 -17.14
N ARG A 198 -8.51 -4.32 -17.81
CA ARG A 198 -7.55 -5.26 -17.23
C ARG A 198 -6.26 -5.28 -18.03
N ASP A 199 -5.17 -5.60 -17.38
CA ASP A 199 -3.94 -6.05 -18.04
C ASP A 199 -2.99 -6.71 -17.02
N GLY A 200 -1.95 -7.36 -17.52
CA GLY A 200 -0.78 -7.74 -16.74
C GLY A 200 0.27 -6.63 -16.71
N PHE A 201 1.08 -6.56 -15.66
CA PHE A 201 2.22 -5.66 -15.57
C PHE A 201 3.32 -6.20 -14.65
N ARG A 202 4.48 -5.54 -14.65
CA ARG A 202 5.59 -5.85 -13.74
C ARG A 202 5.58 -4.85 -12.59
N MET A 203 5.37 -5.34 -11.39
CA MET A 203 5.30 -4.53 -10.18
C MET A 203 6.64 -4.56 -9.44
N ARG A 204 7.28 -3.41 -9.28
CA ARG A 204 8.53 -3.26 -8.53
C ARG A 204 8.25 -3.01 -7.05
N LEU A 205 8.77 -3.86 -6.18
CA LEU A 205 8.83 -3.62 -4.74
C LEU A 205 10.22 -3.06 -4.41
N PHE A 206 10.28 -1.89 -3.78
CA PHE A 206 11.56 -1.33 -3.33
C PHE A 206 11.95 -1.92 -1.99
N SER A 207 13.26 -2.07 -1.78
CA SER A 207 13.77 -2.54 -0.50
C SER A 207 13.75 -1.42 0.54
N ILE A 208 13.22 -1.73 1.73
CA ILE A 208 13.30 -0.79 2.86
C ILE A 208 14.71 -0.73 3.45
N SER A 209 15.49 -1.82 3.34
CA SER A 209 16.88 -1.84 3.80
C SER A 209 17.75 -0.82 3.06
N GLU A 210 17.49 -0.60 1.77
CA GLU A 210 18.13 0.44 0.97
C GLU A 210 17.71 1.85 1.44
N ALA A 211 16.41 2.08 1.70
CA ALA A 211 15.89 3.37 2.14
C ALA A 211 16.44 3.82 3.51
N THR A 212 16.61 2.87 4.45
CA THR A 212 17.17 3.14 5.78
C THR A 212 18.66 3.45 5.76
N MET A 213 19.44 2.80 4.87
CA MET A 213 20.86 3.10 4.70
C MET A 213 21.10 4.53 4.21
N PHE A 214 20.30 5.02 3.25
CA PHE A 214 20.40 6.41 2.80
C PHE A 214 20.03 7.40 3.92
N GLY A 215 18.92 7.16 4.64
CA GLY A 215 18.49 8.04 5.74
C GLY A 215 19.50 8.14 6.89
N MET A 216 20.11 7.03 7.31
CA MET A 216 21.12 7.04 8.37
C MET A 216 22.42 7.70 7.90
N SER A 217 22.85 7.49 6.66
CA SER A 217 24.08 8.12 6.14
C SER A 217 24.04 9.65 6.19
N CYS A 218 22.89 10.26 5.87
CA CYS A 218 22.69 11.70 5.97
C CYS A 218 22.74 12.21 7.42
N LEU A 219 22.20 11.44 8.36
CA LEU A 219 22.19 11.79 9.79
C LEU A 219 23.61 11.83 10.37
N PHE A 220 24.45 10.86 10.00
CA PHE A 220 25.87 10.87 10.38
C PHE A 220 26.64 12.05 9.76
N SER A 221 26.34 12.44 8.52
CA SER A 221 26.95 13.63 7.90
C SER A 221 26.58 14.92 8.63
N ILE A 222 25.33 15.08 9.06
CA ILE A 222 24.86 16.25 9.81
C ILE A 222 25.55 16.32 11.18
N ILE A 223 25.60 15.20 11.92
CA ILE A 223 26.28 15.14 13.23
C ILE A 223 27.77 15.47 13.08
N ALA A 224 28.43 14.94 12.05
CA ALA A 224 29.84 15.25 11.77
C ALA A 224 30.07 16.74 11.46
N MET A 225 29.15 17.39 10.73
CA MET A 225 29.21 18.83 10.48
C MET A 225 29.04 19.66 11.76
N PHE A 226 28.10 19.29 12.64
CA PHE A 226 27.91 19.97 13.92
C PHE A 226 29.10 19.77 14.87
N ALA A 227 29.67 18.57 14.92
CA ALA A 227 30.87 18.30 15.71
C ALA A 227 32.07 19.12 15.20
N ALA A 228 32.22 19.28 13.88
CA ALA A 228 33.27 20.11 13.30
C ALA A 228 33.07 21.61 13.57
N MET A 229 31.82 22.11 13.60
CA MET A 229 31.53 23.52 13.94
C MET A 229 31.74 23.86 15.42
N ILE A 230 31.63 22.89 16.34
CA ILE A 230 31.87 23.12 17.78
C ILE A 230 33.38 23.15 18.12
N LEU A 231 34.23 22.65 17.21
CA LEU A 231 35.68 22.56 17.39
C LEU A 231 36.47 23.74 16.75
N ILE A 232 35.78 24.75 16.22
CA ILE A 232 36.35 26.00 15.68
C ILE A 232 35.95 27.15 16.62
#